data_AF-A0A8D8J702-F1
#
_entry.id   AF-A0A8D8J702-F1
#
_cell.length_a   1.000
_cell.length_b   1.000
_cell.length_c   1.000
_cell.angle_alpha   90.00
_cell.angle_beta   90.00
_cell.angle_gamma   90.00
#
_symmetry.space_group_name_H-M   'P 1'
#
loop_
_entity.id
_entity.type
_entity.pdbx_description
1 polymer ?
#
loop_
_entity_poly.entity_id
_entity_poly.type
_entity_poly.pdbx_seq_one_letter_code
_entity_poly.pdbx_strand_id
1 'polypeptide(L)'
;TAHPHIERDGTVYNIGNCMGKGASLAYNIVRIPPTQKDKSDPIEKSKVVVQFPSAERFKPSYVHSFGMTENYFVFVETPVKINLLKFLSAWSIRGSNYMDCFESDEEKGTWIHIARKHPGEYIDYKFRTSAMGLFHHINCYEDSGFIVFD
;
A
#
# COMPACT_ATOMS: atom_id res chain seq x y z
N THR A 1 -2.77 -4.50 5.16
CA THR A 1 -2.51 -5.92 4.82
C THR A 1 -2.35 -6.74 6.10
N ALA A 2 -2.08 -8.04 6.01
CA ALA A 2 -1.74 -8.89 7.16
C ALA A 2 -0.28 -8.70 7.66
N HIS A 3 0.47 -7.79 7.04
CA HIS A 3 1.87 -7.48 7.36
C HIS A 3 2.02 -6.01 7.76
N PRO A 4 1.42 -5.57 8.89
CA PRO A 4 1.67 -4.24 9.41
C PRO A 4 3.12 -4.12 9.92
N HIS A 5 3.69 -2.93 9.80
CA HIS A 5 4.93 -2.59 10.49
C HIS A 5 4.61 -2.10 11.90
N ILE A 6 5.40 -2.52 12.90
CA ILE A 6 5.24 -2.13 14.30
C ILE A 6 6.55 -1.50 14.76
N GLU A 7 6.48 -0.26 15.23
CA GLU A 7 7.64 0.45 15.77
C GLU A 7 7.96 0.04 17.21
N ARG A 8 9.14 0.41 17.69
CA ARG A 8 9.60 0.13 19.05
C ARG A 8 8.67 0.70 20.14
N ASP A 9 8.02 1.83 19.85
CA ASP A 9 7.09 2.46 20.78
C ASP A 9 5.69 1.80 20.77
N GLY A 10 5.44 0.85 19.87
CA GLY A 10 4.15 0.18 19.66
C GLY A 10 3.25 0.86 18.61
N THR A 11 3.70 1.93 17.94
CA THR A 11 2.99 2.50 16.80
C THR A 11 2.88 1.46 15.68
N VAL A 12 1.69 1.30 15.11
CA VAL A 12 1.44 0.39 13.99
C VAL A 12 1.19 1.18 12.70
N TYR A 13 1.86 0.77 11.62
CA TYR A 13 1.62 1.28 10.27
C TYR A 13 1.13 0.17 9.35
N ASN A 14 0.14 0.46 8.51
CA ASN A 14 -0.37 -0.51 7.55
C ASN A 14 -0.85 0.17 6.27
N ILE A 15 -0.90 -0.58 5.17
CA ILE A 15 -1.37 -0.11 3.86
C ILE A 15 -2.67 -0.80 3.44
N GLY A 16 -3.52 -0.08 2.70
CA GLY A 16 -4.73 -0.63 2.09
C GLY A 16 -5.30 0.24 0.97
N ASN A 17 -6.13 -0.39 0.12
CA ASN A 17 -6.82 0.27 -0.99
C ASN A 17 -7.86 1.28 -0.48
N CYS A 18 -8.02 2.40 -1.18
CA CYS A 18 -9.03 3.42 -0.88
C CYS A 18 -9.55 4.10 -2.15
N MET A 19 -10.65 4.86 -2.01
CA MET A 19 -11.10 5.79 -3.04
C MET A 19 -10.37 7.12 -2.87
N GLY A 20 -9.51 7.46 -3.83
CA GLY A 20 -8.83 8.74 -3.95
C GLY A 20 -9.71 9.83 -4.56
N LYS A 21 -9.10 11.00 -4.80
CA LYS A 21 -9.78 12.15 -5.42
C LYS A 21 -10.24 11.84 -6.85
N GLY A 22 -11.37 12.42 -7.26
CA GLY A 22 -11.89 12.29 -8.62
C GLY A 22 -12.37 10.88 -8.99
N ALA A 23 -12.78 10.07 -8.00
CA ALA A 23 -13.15 8.67 -8.18
C ALA A 23 -12.04 7.86 -8.86
N SER A 24 -10.80 8.03 -8.38
CA SER A 24 -9.66 7.18 -8.72
C SER A 24 -9.35 6.27 -7.55
N LEU A 25 -8.80 5.09 -7.80
CA LEU A 25 -8.29 4.24 -6.73
C LEU A 25 -6.91 4.72 -6.27
N ALA A 26 -6.62 4.49 -5.00
CA ALA A 26 -5.38 4.89 -4.35
C ALA A 26 -5.06 3.93 -3.19
N TYR A 27 -3.93 4.15 -2.52
CA TYR A 27 -3.51 3.34 -1.37
C TYR A 27 -3.20 4.26 -0.18
N ASN A 28 -3.86 4.05 0.95
CA ASN A 28 -3.60 4.82 2.17
C ASN A 28 -2.62 4.07 3.08
N ILE A 29 -1.65 4.81 3.63
CA ILE A 29 -0.97 4.41 4.85
C ILE A 29 -1.80 4.84 6.04
N VAL A 30 -2.18 3.87 6.87
CA VAL A 30 -2.87 4.06 8.14
C VAL A 30 -1.87 3.93 9.27
N ARG A 31 -1.97 4.82 10.25
CA ARG A 31 -1.21 4.78 11.51
C ARG A 31 -2.16 4.58 12.67
N ILE A 32 -1.85 3.62 13.52
CA ILE A 32 -2.50 3.39 14.82
C ILE A 32 -1.47 3.76 15.90
N PRO A 33 -1.77 4.70 16.81
CA PRO A 33 -0.83 5.06 17.89
C PRO A 33 -0.64 3.89 18.87
N PRO A 34 0.40 3.94 19.73
CA PRO A 34 0.54 2.96 20.81
C PRO A 34 -0.54 3.15 21.88
N THR A 35 -0.62 2.24 22.84
CA THR A 35 -1.55 2.34 23.97
C THR A 35 -1.36 3.65 24.73
N GLN A 36 -2.46 4.36 24.92
CA GLN A 36 -2.48 5.68 25.55
C GLN A 36 -2.73 5.57 27.07
N LYS A 37 -2.30 6.57 27.84
CA LYS A 37 -2.47 6.57 29.31
C LYS A 37 -3.93 6.59 29.76
N ASP A 38 -4.80 7.17 28.94
CA ASP A 38 -6.25 7.24 29.14
C ASP A 38 -6.96 5.90 28.88
N LYS A 39 -6.22 4.84 28.49
CA LYS A 39 -6.72 3.49 28.21
C LYS A 39 -7.78 3.41 27.11
N SER A 40 -7.94 4.46 26.31
CA SER A 40 -8.79 4.42 25.12
C SER A 40 -8.26 3.37 24.13
N ASP A 41 -9.14 2.74 23.36
CA ASP A 41 -8.73 1.85 22.27
C ASP A 41 -7.88 2.63 21.24
N PRO A 42 -6.63 2.24 20.98
CA PRO A 42 -5.79 2.90 19.98
C PRO A 42 -6.38 2.90 18.56
N ILE A 43 -7.21 1.91 18.22
CA ILE A 43 -7.86 1.81 16.90
C ILE A 43 -8.76 3.02 16.65
N GLU A 44 -9.46 3.52 17.67
CA GLU A 44 -10.30 4.72 17.56
C GLU A 44 -9.49 5.99 17.22
N LYS A 45 -8.18 5.97 17.50
CA LYS A 45 -7.23 7.07 17.23
C LYS A 45 -6.44 6.85 15.93
N SER A 46 -6.89 5.92 15.08
CA SER A 46 -6.27 5.65 13.77
C SER A 46 -6.37 6.86 12.84
N LYS A 47 -5.35 7.09 12.03
CA LYS A 47 -5.34 8.16 11.03
C LYS A 47 -4.68 7.74 9.73
N VAL A 48 -5.14 8.33 8.62
CA VAL A 48 -4.42 8.27 7.34
C VAL A 48 -3.22 9.22 7.43
N VAL A 49 -2.03 8.71 7.09
CA VAL A 49 -0.77 9.48 7.13
C VAL A 49 -0.43 10.04 5.76
N VAL A 50 -0.53 9.20 4.73
CA VAL A 50 -0.22 9.56 3.34
C VAL A 50 -1.03 8.67 2.40
N GLN A 51 -1.27 9.16 1.19
CA GLN A 51 -1.95 8.45 0.12
C GLN A 51 -1.00 8.30 -1.08
N PHE A 52 -0.80 7.08 -1.54
CA PHE A 52 -0.13 6.76 -2.81
C PHE A 52 -1.14 6.76 -3.96
N PRO A 53 -0.78 7.29 -5.13
CA PRO A 53 -1.61 7.17 -6.32
C PRO A 53 -1.63 5.72 -6.82
N SER A 54 -2.70 5.33 -7.51
CA SER A 54 -2.73 4.13 -8.35
C SER A 54 -2.29 4.48 -9.77
N ALA A 55 -1.45 3.63 -10.37
CA ALA A 55 -1.11 3.75 -11.79
C ALA A 55 -2.35 3.59 -12.69
N GLU A 56 -3.39 2.89 -12.22
CA GLU A 56 -4.64 2.71 -12.94
C GLU A 56 -5.87 3.14 -12.15
N ARG A 57 -6.74 3.90 -12.81
CA ARG A 57 -7.89 4.55 -12.17
C ARG A 57 -8.85 3.57 -11.50
N PHE A 58 -9.09 2.40 -12.07
CA PHE A 58 -10.12 1.45 -11.65
C PHE A 58 -9.60 0.03 -11.35
N LYS A 59 -8.27 -0.14 -11.32
CA LYS A 59 -7.60 -1.42 -11.14
C LYS A 59 -6.42 -1.24 -10.18
N PRO A 60 -6.65 -1.32 -8.86
CA PRO A 60 -5.53 -1.25 -7.93
C PRO A 60 -4.74 -2.54 -8.04
N SER A 61 -3.44 -2.47 -7.79
CA SER A 61 -2.61 -3.65 -7.62
C SER A 61 -2.94 -4.37 -6.33
N TYR A 62 -2.65 -5.66 -6.33
CA TYR A 62 -2.57 -6.46 -5.12
C TYR A 62 -1.44 -5.93 -4.23
N VAL A 63 -1.74 -5.75 -2.93
CA VAL A 63 -0.75 -5.32 -1.95
C VAL A 63 -0.73 -6.31 -0.78
N HIS A 64 0.40 -6.96 -0.59
CA HIS A 64 0.59 -7.95 0.46
C HIS A 64 1.42 -7.41 1.63
N SER A 65 2.49 -6.65 1.34
CA SER A 65 3.29 -5.92 2.32
C SER A 65 3.81 -4.61 1.71
N PHE A 66 4.53 -3.83 2.50
CA PHE A 66 5.19 -2.58 2.09
C PHE A 66 6.50 -2.41 2.87
N GLY A 67 7.42 -1.59 2.36
CA GLY A 67 8.67 -1.25 3.05
C GLY A 67 8.50 -0.03 3.95
N MET A 68 9.22 0.00 5.07
CA MET A 68 9.27 1.14 5.98
C MET A 68 10.68 1.30 6.54
N THR A 69 11.21 2.51 6.45
CA THR A 69 12.47 2.91 7.11
C THR A 69 12.17 3.80 8.31
N GLU A 70 13.20 4.40 8.91
CA GLU A 70 13.02 5.45 9.91
C GLU A 70 12.23 6.64 9.34
N ASN A 71 12.55 7.09 8.12
CA ASN A 71 12.01 8.32 7.54
C ASN A 71 11.04 8.12 6.35
N TYR A 72 10.94 6.93 5.77
CA TYR A 72 10.22 6.70 4.52
C TYR A 72 9.28 5.48 4.55
N PHE A 73 8.25 5.55 3.72
CA PHE A 73 7.47 4.41 3.26
C PHE A 73 7.84 4.08 1.82
N VAL A 74 7.93 2.78 1.51
CA VAL A 74 8.15 2.26 0.15
C VAL A 74 6.98 1.37 -0.22
N PHE A 75 6.32 1.67 -1.34
CA PHE A 75 5.23 0.87 -1.88
C PHE A 75 5.57 0.40 -3.30
N VAL A 76 5.50 -0.90 -3.53
CA VAL A 76 5.75 -1.53 -4.84
C VAL A 76 4.41 -1.91 -5.47
N GLU A 77 4.01 -1.16 -6.50
CA GLU A 77 2.77 -1.40 -7.24
C GLU A 77 3.06 -2.39 -8.39
N THR A 78 2.71 -3.65 -8.16
CA THR A 78 2.96 -4.79 -9.07
C THR A 78 1.98 -4.82 -10.26
N PRO A 79 2.25 -5.58 -11.33
CA PRO A 79 1.31 -5.79 -12.43
C PRO A 79 0.12 -6.70 -12.07
N VAL A 80 0.07 -7.27 -10.87
CA VAL A 80 -1.07 -8.09 -10.41
C VAL A 80 -2.19 -7.16 -9.99
N LYS A 81 -3.20 -6.99 -10.83
CA LYS A 81 -4.32 -6.05 -10.68
C LYS A 81 -5.58 -6.72 -10.18
N ILE A 82 -6.39 -5.96 -9.46
CA ILE A 82 -7.74 -6.35 -9.03
C ILE A 82 -8.76 -5.64 -9.94
N ASN A 83 -9.50 -6.41 -10.73
CA ASN A 83 -10.55 -5.89 -11.59
C ASN A 83 -11.79 -5.54 -10.74
N LEU A 84 -11.94 -4.26 -10.40
CA LEU A 84 -13.01 -3.80 -9.52
C LEU A 84 -14.41 -4.01 -10.12
N LEU A 85 -14.54 -3.98 -11.45
CA LEU A 85 -15.82 -4.26 -12.10
C LEU A 85 -16.25 -5.71 -11.88
N LYS A 86 -15.34 -6.68 -12.04
CA LYS A 86 -15.61 -8.09 -11.68
C LYS A 86 -15.91 -8.22 -10.19
N PHE A 87 -15.12 -7.55 -9.35
CA PHE A 87 -15.29 -7.58 -7.89
C PHE A 87 -16.69 -7.14 -7.43
N LEU A 88 -17.22 -6.06 -8.03
CA LEU A 88 -18.50 -5.49 -7.65
C LEU A 88 -19.71 -6.14 -8.34
N SER A 89 -19.54 -6.78 -9.51
CA SER A 89 -20.66 -7.29 -10.31
C SER A 89 -20.81 -8.81 -10.34
N ALA A 90 -19.71 -9.56 -10.11
CA ALA A 90 -19.70 -10.99 -10.42
C ALA A 90 -20.19 -11.87 -9.25
N TRP A 91 -20.23 -11.34 -8.02
CA TRP A 91 -20.67 -12.11 -6.85
C TRP A 91 -22.14 -12.52 -6.97
N SER A 92 -23.05 -11.58 -7.22
CA SER A 92 -24.50 -11.83 -7.26
C SER A 92 -24.97 -12.55 -8.52
N ILE A 93 -24.19 -12.51 -9.61
CA ILE A 93 -24.63 -12.99 -10.92
C ILE A 93 -23.98 -14.33 -11.29
N ARG A 94 -22.72 -14.57 -10.91
CA ARG A 94 -21.92 -15.69 -11.42
C ARG A 94 -21.31 -16.59 -10.33
N GLY A 95 -21.50 -16.28 -9.04
CA GLY A 95 -20.87 -17.02 -7.96
C GLY A 95 -19.34 -16.88 -7.93
N SER A 96 -18.81 -15.77 -8.46
CA SER A 96 -17.36 -15.52 -8.51
C SER A 96 -16.75 -15.32 -7.12
N ASN A 97 -15.48 -15.70 -6.98
CA ASN A 97 -14.67 -15.49 -5.79
C ASN A 97 -13.58 -14.43 -6.03
N TYR A 98 -12.80 -14.11 -4.99
CA TYR A 98 -11.74 -13.09 -5.07
C TYR A 98 -10.72 -13.38 -6.18
N MET A 99 -10.35 -14.64 -6.42
CA MET A 99 -9.35 -15.03 -7.43
C MET A 99 -9.80 -14.67 -8.85
N ASP A 100 -11.10 -14.77 -9.14
CA ASP A 100 -11.66 -14.45 -10.47
C ASP A 100 -11.51 -12.95 -10.83
N CYS A 101 -11.26 -12.12 -9.81
CA CYS A 101 -11.08 -10.68 -9.96
C CYS A 101 -9.62 -10.30 -10.26
N PHE A 102 -8.65 -11.20 -10.10
CA PHE A 102 -7.26 -10.89 -10.40
C PHE A 102 -6.97 -10.99 -11.90
N GLU A 103 -6.11 -10.11 -12.38
CA GLU A 103 -5.56 -10.11 -13.73
C GLU A 103 -4.12 -9.59 -13.69
N SER A 104 -3.30 -9.95 -14.69
CA SER A 104 -1.93 -9.47 -14.78
C SER A 104 -1.78 -8.56 -15.99
N ASP A 105 -1.12 -7.41 -15.78
CA ASP A 105 -0.78 -6.45 -16.84
C ASP A 105 0.75 -6.35 -16.97
N GLU A 106 1.35 -7.37 -17.57
CA GLU A 106 2.81 -7.54 -17.61
C GLU A 106 3.52 -6.48 -18.47
N GLU A 107 2.82 -5.90 -19.46
CA GLU A 107 3.36 -4.83 -20.32
C GLU A 107 3.68 -3.55 -19.54
N LYS A 108 2.99 -3.30 -18.41
CA LYS A 108 3.17 -2.09 -17.58
C LYS A 108 4.33 -2.17 -16.58
N GLY A 109 4.93 -3.35 -16.40
CA GLY A 109 6.01 -3.55 -15.43
C GLY A 109 5.58 -3.29 -13.98
N THR A 110 6.53 -2.84 -13.15
CA THR A 110 6.31 -2.55 -11.73
C THR A 110 6.66 -1.09 -11.42
N TRP A 111 5.79 -0.41 -10.68
CA TRP A 111 6.05 0.95 -10.17
C TRP A 111 6.55 0.88 -8.73
N ILE A 112 7.51 1.75 -8.38
CA ILE A 112 8.00 1.89 -7.01
C ILE A 112 7.68 3.32 -6.55
N HIS A 113 6.95 3.42 -5.46
CA HIS A 113 6.50 4.67 -4.86
C HIS A 113 7.20 4.89 -3.52
N ILE A 114 7.50 6.16 -3.23
CA ILE A 114 8.09 6.57 -1.97
C ILE A 114 7.32 7.73 -1.34
N ALA A 115 7.27 7.75 -0.02
CA ALA A 115 6.69 8.84 0.75
C ALA A 115 7.50 9.12 2.01
N ARG A 116 7.62 10.40 2.41
CA ARG A 116 8.11 10.77 3.74
C ARG A 116 7.11 10.30 4.79
N LYS A 117 7.63 9.79 5.90
CA LYS A 117 6.85 9.38 7.06
C LYS A 117 6.45 10.57 7.94
N HIS A 118 7.35 11.54 8.10
CA HIS A 118 7.16 12.72 8.95
C HIS A 118 7.69 14.02 8.29
N PRO A 119 6.80 14.98 7.93
CA PRO A 119 5.36 14.80 7.78
C PRO A 119 5.03 13.75 6.70
N GLY A 120 3.81 13.20 6.74
CA GLY A 120 3.34 12.26 5.73
C GLY A 120 3.20 12.93 4.37
N GLU A 121 4.08 12.63 3.41
CA GLU A 121 4.13 13.32 2.12
C GLU A 121 4.57 12.38 0.99
N TYR A 122 3.75 12.25 -0.06
CA TYR A 122 4.12 11.49 -1.25
C TYR A 122 5.20 12.22 -2.05
N ILE A 123 6.24 11.51 -2.47
CA ILE A 123 7.32 12.06 -3.29
C ILE A 123 7.13 11.56 -4.72
N ASP A 124 6.85 12.47 -5.65
CA ASP A 124 6.49 12.15 -7.04
C ASP A 124 7.71 11.81 -7.91
N TYR A 125 8.39 10.71 -7.57
CA TYR A 125 9.38 10.08 -8.43
C TYR A 125 8.79 8.86 -9.13
N LYS A 126 9.05 8.74 -10.43
CA LYS A 126 8.48 7.70 -11.30
C LYS A 126 9.44 6.51 -11.45
N PHE A 127 9.80 5.85 -10.36
CA PHE A 127 10.66 4.66 -10.40
C PHE A 127 9.95 3.49 -11.09
N ARG A 128 10.66 2.79 -11.96
CA ARG A 128 10.16 1.67 -12.77
C ARG A 128 11.17 0.54 -12.82
N THR A 129 10.64 -0.67 -12.93
CA THR A 129 11.42 -1.87 -13.23
C THR A 129 10.55 -2.88 -13.99
N SER A 130 11.16 -3.97 -14.44
CA SER A 130 10.46 -5.08 -15.08
C SER A 130 9.35 -5.65 -14.18
N ALA A 131 8.34 -6.25 -14.81
CA ALA A 131 7.24 -6.90 -14.12
C ALA A 131 7.75 -7.93 -13.09
N MET A 132 7.21 -7.85 -11.86
CA MET A 132 7.46 -8.85 -10.82
C MET A 132 6.25 -8.97 -9.90
N GLY A 133 5.99 -10.19 -9.42
CA GLY A 133 5.12 -10.39 -8.26
C GLY A 133 5.89 -10.10 -6.98
N LEU A 134 5.23 -9.47 -6.00
CA LEU A 134 5.81 -9.24 -4.68
C LEU A 134 4.77 -9.56 -3.61
N PHE A 135 5.17 -10.43 -2.69
CA PHE A 135 4.41 -10.72 -1.48
C PHE A 135 5.07 -10.05 -0.28
N HIS A 136 6.29 -10.49 0.07
CA HIS A 136 6.99 -10.05 1.28
C HIS A 136 8.18 -9.18 0.92
N HIS A 137 8.18 -7.95 1.45
CA HIS A 137 9.43 -7.22 1.68
C HIS A 137 10.23 -7.93 2.78
N ILE A 138 11.56 -7.98 2.63
CA ILE A 138 12.49 -8.51 3.62
C ILE A 138 12.83 -7.41 4.63
N ASN A 139 13.47 -6.34 4.16
CA ASN A 139 13.86 -5.19 4.98
C ASN A 139 13.89 -3.90 4.15
N CYS A 140 13.89 -2.76 4.84
CA CYS A 140 14.05 -1.46 4.20
C CYS A 140 14.82 -0.51 5.12
N TYR A 141 15.87 0.13 4.59
CA TYR A 141 16.72 1.05 5.36
C TYR A 141 17.26 2.19 4.48
N GLU A 142 17.86 3.17 5.13
CA GLU A 142 18.47 4.34 4.47
C GLU A 142 20.00 4.23 4.57
N ASP A 143 20.68 4.48 3.46
CA ASP A 143 22.14 4.49 3.40
C ASP A 143 22.63 5.51 2.39
N SER A 144 23.50 6.43 2.83
CA SER A 144 24.24 7.34 1.96
C SER A 144 23.38 8.14 0.96
N GLY A 145 22.18 8.55 1.37
CA GLY A 145 21.23 9.30 0.54
C GLY A 145 20.32 8.44 -0.34
N PHE A 146 20.36 7.11 -0.18
CA PHE A 146 19.53 6.14 -0.87
C PHE A 146 18.59 5.42 0.11
N ILE A 147 17.49 4.89 -0.43
CA ILE A 147 16.63 3.93 0.25
C ILE A 147 16.93 2.56 -0.33
N VAL A 148 17.38 1.63 0.50
CA VAL A 148 17.58 0.23 0.16
C VAL A 148 16.35 -0.56 0.61
N PHE A 149 15.78 -1.36 -0.28
CA PHE A 149 14.68 -2.26 0.05
C PHE A 149 14.93 -3.63 -0.59
N ASP A 150 14.85 -4.66 0.24
CA ASP A 150 15.11 -6.06 -0.10
C ASP A 150 13.80 -6.86 -0.15
#